data_AF-A0A0J6BGC2-F1
#
_entry.id   AF-A0A0J6BGC2-F1
#
_cell.length_a   1.000
_cell.length_b   1.000
_cell.length_c   1.000
_cell.angle_alpha   90.00
_cell.angle_beta   90.00
_cell.angle_gamma   90.00
#
_symmetry.space_group_name_H-M   'P 1'
#
loop_
_entity.id
_entity.type
_entity.pdbx_description
1 polymer ?
#
loop_
_entity_poly.entity_id
_entity_poly.type
_entity_poly.pdbx_seq_one_letter_code
_entity_poly.pdbx_strand_id
1 'polypeptide(L)'
;MLIEAYRTGDDVHALTARLLLEKDTVSPEERRLGKTINFGVIYGMGVQRFARETGVGQAEAKEFLGRYKQRYPKVFAFLELQERLALSRGYVETILGRRRPFAFDPGGLGRLLGKDPLEIDLEVARRGGLEAQQLRAAANAPIQGSSADIIKLAMVRLHHELGASGLPARLLLQVHDELVLEAAPEALEPVTALVKQAMEGAVQLDVPLVVETGAGPNWMAAK
;
A
#
# COMPACT_ATOMS: atom_id res chain seq x y z
N MET A 1 7.72 -15.43 2.79
CA MET A 1 6.30 -15.74 2.55
C MET A 1 5.59 -14.68 1.73
N LEU A 2 5.35 -13.45 2.21
CA LEU A 2 4.75 -12.40 1.36
C LEU A 2 5.65 -12.02 0.17
N ILE A 3 6.94 -11.80 0.42
CA ILE A 3 7.94 -11.56 -0.65
C ILE A 3 7.92 -12.70 -1.67
N GLU A 4 7.85 -13.94 -1.18
CA GLU A 4 7.82 -15.12 -2.05
C GLU A 4 6.53 -15.16 -2.89
N ALA A 5 5.37 -14.95 -2.27
CA ALA A 5 4.09 -14.89 -2.98
C ALA A 5 4.10 -13.85 -4.10
N TYR A 6 4.66 -12.66 -3.87
CA TYR A 6 4.82 -11.67 -4.93
C TYR A 6 5.83 -12.07 -6.00
N ARG A 7 6.92 -12.77 -5.65
CA ARG A 7 7.91 -13.26 -6.62
C ARG A 7 7.39 -14.39 -7.49
N THR A 8 6.53 -15.25 -6.95
CA THR A 8 5.94 -16.38 -7.68
C THR A 8 4.61 -16.01 -8.36
N GLY A 9 4.14 -14.77 -8.24
CA GLY A 9 2.84 -14.33 -8.77
C GLY A 9 1.64 -14.98 -8.09
N ASP A 10 1.80 -15.48 -6.85
CA ASP A 10 0.67 -16.02 -6.07
C ASP A 10 -0.26 -14.88 -5.63
N ASP A 11 -1.54 -15.20 -5.55
CA ASP A 11 -2.56 -14.23 -5.20
C ASP A 11 -2.58 -13.99 -3.69
N VAL A 12 -1.99 -12.87 -3.26
CA VAL A 12 -1.87 -12.51 -1.83
C VAL A 12 -3.23 -12.33 -1.15
N HIS A 13 -4.27 -11.96 -1.89
CA HIS A 13 -5.63 -11.86 -1.33
C HIS A 13 -6.25 -13.24 -1.14
N ALA A 14 -6.08 -14.14 -2.11
CA ALA A 14 -6.50 -15.53 -1.98
C ALA A 14 -5.72 -16.23 -0.86
N LEU A 15 -4.40 -16.01 -0.76
CA LEU A 15 -3.58 -16.54 0.33
C LEU A 15 -4.08 -16.08 1.70
N THR A 16 -4.49 -14.81 1.81
CA THR A 16 -5.07 -14.26 3.03
C THR A 16 -6.42 -14.88 3.34
N ALA A 17 -7.27 -15.05 2.32
CA ALA A 17 -8.57 -15.70 2.48
C ALA A 17 -8.44 -17.18 2.89
N ARG A 18 -7.51 -17.93 2.27
CA ARG A 18 -7.19 -19.32 2.62
C ARG A 18 -6.76 -19.45 4.08
N LEU A 19 -5.89 -18.54 4.51
CA LEU A 19 -5.44 -18.46 5.90
C LEU A 19 -6.60 -18.13 6.86
N LEU A 20 -7.48 -17.22 6.47
CA LEU A 20 -8.60 -16.78 7.29
C LEU A 20 -9.63 -17.90 7.47
N LEU A 21 -10.00 -18.55 6.36
CA LEU A 21 -11.09 -19.51 6.30
C LEU A 21 -10.65 -20.95 6.56
N GLU A 22 -9.33 -21.17 6.72
CA GLU A 22 -8.72 -22.49 6.85
C GLU A 22 -9.09 -23.43 5.69
N LYS A 23 -9.00 -22.91 4.47
CA LYS A 23 -9.33 -23.64 3.23
C LYS A 23 -8.17 -23.63 2.25
N ASP A 24 -8.04 -24.70 1.47
CA ASP A 24 -7.06 -24.78 0.38
C ASP A 24 -7.50 -24.01 -0.86
N THR A 25 -8.82 -23.92 -1.09
CA THR A 25 -9.41 -23.18 -2.21
C THR A 25 -10.38 -22.12 -1.69
N VAL A 26 -10.47 -21.00 -2.40
CA VAL A 26 -11.34 -19.88 -2.04
C VAL A 26 -12.14 -19.41 -3.24
N SER A 27 -13.41 -19.05 -3.00
CA SER A 27 -14.29 -18.46 -4.00
C SER A 27 -13.90 -17.00 -4.31
N PRO A 28 -14.41 -16.40 -5.40
CA PRO A 28 -14.21 -14.98 -5.69
C PRO A 28 -14.69 -14.04 -4.57
N GLU A 29 -15.76 -14.41 -3.87
CA GLU A 29 -16.29 -13.64 -2.73
C GLU A 29 -15.35 -13.73 -1.51
N GLU A 30 -14.85 -14.93 -1.22
CA GLU A 30 -13.87 -15.17 -0.16
C GLU A 30 -12.54 -14.46 -0.44
N ARG A 31 -12.09 -14.45 -1.71
CA ARG A 31 -10.95 -13.64 -2.15
C ARG A 31 -11.19 -12.15 -1.93
N ARG A 32 -12.39 -11.65 -2.22
CA ARG A 32 -12.77 -10.24 -1.99
C ARG A 32 -12.72 -9.89 -0.50
N LEU A 33 -13.15 -10.80 0.36
CA LEU A 33 -12.99 -10.68 1.81
C LEU A 33 -11.50 -10.58 2.19
N GLY A 34 -10.65 -11.46 1.67
CA GLY A 34 -9.19 -11.39 1.84
C GLY A 34 -8.59 -10.05 1.40
N LYS A 35 -9.09 -9.47 0.31
CA LYS A 35 -8.72 -8.12 -0.16
C LYS A 35 -9.11 -7.03 0.84
N THR A 36 -10.36 -7.02 1.30
CA THR A 36 -10.86 -6.07 2.30
C THR A 36 -10.02 -6.15 3.58
N ILE A 37 -9.65 -7.35 4.00
CA ILE A 37 -8.83 -7.58 5.20
C ILE A 37 -7.41 -7.06 5.00
N ASN A 38 -6.75 -7.39 3.89
CA ASN A 38 -5.38 -6.91 3.64
C ASN A 38 -5.31 -5.39 3.69
N PHE A 39 -6.22 -4.70 3.00
CA PHE A 39 -6.25 -3.24 3.06
C PHE A 39 -6.67 -2.75 4.44
N GLY A 40 -7.76 -3.27 5.00
CA GLY A 40 -8.27 -2.85 6.29
C GLY A 40 -7.26 -2.97 7.43
N VAL A 41 -6.66 -4.15 7.57
CA VAL A 41 -5.75 -4.48 8.66
C VAL A 41 -4.42 -3.73 8.53
N ILE A 42 -3.86 -3.61 7.33
CA ILE A 42 -2.67 -2.78 7.09
C ILE A 42 -2.97 -1.31 7.45
N TYR A 43 -4.18 -0.82 7.17
CA TYR A 43 -4.59 0.55 7.48
C TYR A 43 -5.09 0.77 8.92
N GLY A 44 -4.81 -0.16 9.84
CA GLY A 44 -5.10 0.01 11.27
C GLY A 44 -6.57 -0.22 11.64
N MET A 45 -7.28 -1.05 10.89
CA MET A 45 -8.63 -1.50 11.25
C MET A 45 -8.62 -2.27 12.56
N GLY A 46 -9.35 -1.75 13.55
CA GLY A 46 -9.57 -2.44 14.82
C GLY A 46 -10.64 -3.55 14.72
N VAL A 47 -10.72 -4.39 15.76
CA VAL A 47 -11.65 -5.53 15.89
C VAL A 47 -13.10 -5.16 15.55
N GLN A 48 -13.58 -4.01 16.04
CA GLN A 48 -14.96 -3.56 15.81
C GLN A 48 -15.27 -3.29 14.34
N ARG A 49 -14.34 -2.62 13.64
CA ARG A 49 -14.51 -2.31 12.21
C ARG A 49 -14.36 -3.58 11.38
N PHE A 50 -13.45 -4.47 11.75
CA PHE A 50 -13.32 -5.78 11.11
C PHE A 50 -14.62 -6.57 11.21
N ALA A 51 -15.15 -6.77 12.42
CA ALA A 51 -16.41 -7.49 12.65
C ALA A 51 -17.57 -6.94 11.81
N ARG A 52 -17.65 -5.62 11.67
CA ARG A 52 -18.67 -4.96 10.84
C ARG A 52 -18.47 -5.20 9.34
N GLU A 53 -17.25 -5.16 8.84
CA GLU A 53 -16.97 -5.34 7.41
C GLU A 53 -17.03 -6.80 6.97
N THR A 54 -16.79 -7.74 7.88
CA THR A 54 -16.81 -9.19 7.59
C THR A 54 -18.08 -9.89 8.04
N GLY A 55 -18.91 -9.25 8.88
CA GLY A 55 -20.14 -9.82 9.44
C GLY A 55 -19.93 -10.83 10.57
N VAL A 56 -18.69 -11.04 11.02
CA VAL A 56 -18.34 -12.01 12.08
C VAL A 56 -18.50 -11.42 13.48
N GLY A 57 -18.59 -12.28 14.51
CA GLY A 57 -18.65 -11.84 15.90
C GLY A 57 -17.36 -11.15 16.37
N GLN A 58 -17.43 -10.27 17.39
CA GLN A 58 -16.25 -9.56 17.90
C GLN A 58 -15.16 -10.50 18.45
N ALA A 59 -15.56 -11.61 19.08
CA ALA A 59 -14.62 -12.62 19.60
C ALA A 59 -13.82 -13.26 18.45
N GLU A 60 -14.54 -13.69 17.41
CA GLU A 60 -13.97 -14.24 16.18
C GLU A 60 -13.03 -13.23 15.51
N ALA A 61 -13.47 -11.98 15.34
CA ALA A 61 -12.67 -10.90 14.78
C ALA A 61 -11.36 -10.67 15.55
N LYS A 62 -11.39 -10.75 16.89
CA LYS A 62 -10.19 -10.63 17.73
C LYS A 62 -9.23 -11.78 17.52
N GLU A 63 -9.75 -13.01 17.46
CA GLU A 63 -8.96 -14.21 17.18
C GLU A 63 -8.30 -14.13 15.80
N PHE A 64 -9.06 -13.77 14.76
CA PHE A 64 -8.55 -13.60 13.40
C PHE A 64 -7.42 -12.58 13.33
N LEU A 65 -7.61 -11.39 13.92
CA LEU A 65 -6.56 -10.37 13.95
C LEU A 65 -5.32 -10.85 14.70
N GLY A 66 -5.50 -11.66 15.76
CA GLY A 66 -4.40 -12.31 16.46
C GLY A 66 -3.60 -13.26 15.55
N ARG A 67 -4.29 -14.16 14.84
CA ARG A 67 -3.66 -15.11 13.91
C ARG A 67 -2.98 -14.40 12.74
N TYR A 68 -3.61 -13.37 12.18
CA TYR A 68 -3.05 -12.58 11.09
C TYR A 68 -1.76 -11.84 11.55
N LYS A 69 -1.76 -11.29 12.77
CA LYS A 69 -0.54 -10.70 13.38
C LYS A 69 0.58 -11.72 13.57
N GLN A 70 0.25 -12.91 14.07
CA GLN A 70 1.23 -13.99 14.24
C GLN A 70 1.79 -14.47 12.90
N ARG A 71 0.98 -14.45 11.83
CA ARG A 71 1.42 -14.83 10.50
C ARG A 71 2.33 -13.79 9.84
N TYR A 72 2.05 -12.51 10.03
CA TYR A 72 2.77 -11.40 9.41
C TYR A 72 3.44 -10.47 10.42
N PRO A 73 4.27 -10.99 11.36
CA PRO A 73 4.77 -10.21 12.48
C PRO A 73 5.64 -9.02 12.01
N LYS A 74 6.37 -9.19 10.91
CA LYS A 74 7.20 -8.13 10.32
C LYS A 74 6.39 -6.97 9.74
N VAL A 75 5.18 -7.21 9.24
CA VAL A 75 4.29 -6.15 8.73
C VAL A 75 3.85 -5.26 9.89
N PHE A 76 3.41 -5.87 10.98
CA PHE A 76 3.00 -5.11 12.17
C PHE A 76 4.18 -4.42 12.83
N ALA A 77 5.34 -5.09 12.97
CA ALA A 77 6.55 -4.46 13.48
C ALA A 77 6.94 -3.21 12.67
N PHE A 78 6.80 -3.27 11.34
CA PHE A 78 7.01 -2.10 10.48
C PHE A 78 6.02 -0.97 10.77
N LEU A 79 4.71 -1.25 10.78
CA LEU A 79 3.67 -0.22 11.02
C LEU A 79 3.86 0.45 12.38
N GLU A 80 4.13 -0.35 13.41
CA GLU A 80 4.36 0.16 14.74
C GLU A 80 5.68 0.94 14.86
N LEU A 81 6.72 0.56 14.10
CA LEU A 81 7.95 1.34 14.02
C LEU A 81 7.67 2.73 13.42
N GLN A 82 6.83 2.83 12.39
CA GLN A 82 6.47 4.13 11.80
C GLN A 82 5.74 5.04 12.79
N GLU A 83 4.86 4.49 13.63
CA GLU A 83 4.23 5.23 14.72
C GLU A 83 5.27 5.77 15.73
N ARG A 84 6.21 4.91 16.14
CA ARG A 84 7.30 5.31 17.06
C ARG A 84 8.22 6.36 16.46
N LEU A 85 8.55 6.24 15.16
CA LEU A 85 9.36 7.22 14.45
C LEU A 85 8.64 8.58 14.35
N ALA A 86 7.34 8.59 14.10
CA ALA A 86 6.57 9.82 14.10
C ALA A 86 6.59 10.51 15.48
N LEU A 87 6.42 9.74 16.56
CA LEU A 87 6.47 10.27 17.93
C LEU A 87 7.87 10.78 18.32
N SER A 88 8.90 10.02 17.99
CA SER A 88 10.30 10.32 18.33
C SER A 88 10.88 11.47 17.49
N ARG A 89 10.61 11.52 16.18
CA ARG A 89 11.24 12.45 15.24
C ARG A 89 10.31 13.57 14.77
N GLY A 90 9.01 13.44 14.97
CA GLY A 90 7.99 14.35 14.43
C GLY A 90 7.70 14.14 12.94
N TYR A 91 8.22 13.09 12.30
CA TYR A 91 7.94 12.77 10.90
C TYR A 91 8.22 11.31 10.56
N VAL A 92 7.72 10.86 9.41
CA VAL A 92 8.06 9.57 8.76
C VAL A 92 8.51 9.81 7.32
N GLU A 93 9.21 8.84 6.74
CA GLU A 93 9.82 8.94 5.41
C GLU A 93 9.29 7.86 4.46
N THR A 94 9.21 8.18 3.17
CA THR A 94 8.98 7.19 2.10
C THR A 94 10.27 6.46 1.75
N ILE A 95 10.19 5.42 0.90
CA ILE A 95 11.38 4.69 0.43
C ILE A 95 12.39 5.59 -0.33
N LEU A 96 11.94 6.72 -0.88
CA LEU A 96 12.79 7.72 -1.54
C LEU A 96 13.11 8.93 -0.64
N GLY A 97 12.85 8.84 0.67
CA GLY A 97 13.24 9.85 1.65
C GLY A 97 12.32 11.07 1.75
N ARG A 98 11.15 11.08 1.10
CA ARG A 98 10.20 12.18 1.27
C ARG A 98 9.59 12.14 2.67
N ARG A 99 9.69 13.26 3.39
CA ARG A 99 9.17 13.40 4.75
C ARG A 99 7.71 13.83 4.79
N ARG A 100 6.94 13.23 5.71
CA ARG A 100 5.64 13.75 6.15
C ARG A 100 5.73 14.12 7.64
N PRO A 101 5.60 15.40 8.00
CA PRO A 101 5.59 15.83 9.39
C PRO A 101 4.30 15.44 10.11
N PHE A 102 4.40 15.20 11.41
CA PHE A 102 3.33 14.93 12.35
C PHE A 102 3.51 15.82 13.58
N ALA A 103 2.54 16.70 13.81
CA ALA A 103 2.55 17.63 14.94
C ALA A 103 1.66 17.06 16.05
N PHE A 104 2.31 16.54 17.09
CA PHE A 104 1.65 16.08 18.30
C PHE A 104 1.59 17.20 19.34
N ASP A 105 0.57 17.16 20.20
CA ASP A 105 0.42 18.13 21.28
C ASP A 105 1.60 17.99 22.27
N PRO A 106 2.36 19.05 22.59
CA PRO A 106 3.42 19.00 23.59
C PRO A 106 2.98 18.46 24.96
N GLY A 107 1.75 18.75 25.39
CA GLY A 107 1.16 18.22 26.62
C GLY A 107 0.63 16.78 26.49
N GLY A 108 0.48 16.30 25.26
CA GLY A 108 0.05 14.94 24.90
C GLY A 108 1.22 14.08 24.43
N LEU A 109 1.12 13.56 23.21
CA LEU A 109 2.13 12.67 22.63
C LEU A 109 3.43 13.39 22.21
N GLY A 110 3.41 14.72 22.05
CA GLY A 110 4.59 15.52 21.69
C GLY A 110 5.71 15.47 22.72
N ARG A 111 5.43 15.12 23.98
CA ARG A 111 6.43 14.86 25.03
C ARG A 111 7.37 13.69 24.72
N LEU A 112 7.06 12.89 23.70
CA LEU A 112 7.87 11.76 23.25
C LEU A 112 8.90 12.15 22.18
N LEU A 113 8.88 13.40 21.71
CA LEU A 113 9.87 13.92 20.76
C LEU A 113 11.28 13.80 21.35
N GLY A 114 12.21 13.29 20.54
CA GLY A 114 13.60 13.06 20.92
C GLY A 114 13.87 11.77 21.69
N LYS A 115 12.85 11.01 22.11
CA LYS A 115 13.04 9.72 22.78
C LYS A 115 13.50 8.64 21.79
N ASP A 116 14.20 7.61 22.29
CA ASP A 116 14.47 6.43 21.47
C ASP A 116 13.14 5.82 21.02
N PRO A 117 12.90 5.64 19.69
CA PRO A 117 11.70 5.01 19.18
C PRO A 117 11.38 3.68 19.87
N LEU A 118 12.39 2.83 20.15
CA LEU A 118 12.19 1.49 20.69
C LEU A 118 11.73 1.47 22.16
N GLU A 119 11.93 2.56 22.89
CA GLU A 119 11.48 2.73 24.27
C GLU A 119 10.03 3.25 24.36
N ILE A 120 9.41 3.62 23.24
CA ILE A 120 8.06 4.17 23.21
C ILE A 120 7.02 3.04 23.30
N ASP A 121 6.28 3.05 24.40
CA ASP A 121 5.11 2.20 24.62
C ASP A 121 3.89 2.72 23.83
N LEU A 122 3.60 2.03 22.73
CA LEU A 122 2.45 2.36 21.88
C LEU A 122 1.11 2.01 22.49
N GLU A 123 1.02 1.06 23.44
CA GLU A 123 -0.26 0.75 24.07
C GLU A 123 -0.76 1.94 24.88
N VAL A 124 0.15 2.62 25.59
CA VAL A 124 -0.17 3.86 26.31
C VAL A 124 -0.45 4.99 25.32
N ALA A 125 0.38 5.14 24.28
CA ALA A 125 0.23 6.23 23.32
C ALA A 125 -1.12 6.17 22.56
N ARG A 126 -1.56 4.97 22.18
CA ARG A 126 -2.81 4.74 21.44
C ARG A 126 -4.08 4.95 22.29
N ARG A 127 -3.97 4.99 23.63
CA ARG A 127 -5.09 5.30 24.54
C ARG A 127 -5.43 6.79 24.57
N GLY A 128 -4.55 7.67 24.05
CA GLY A 128 -4.63 9.13 24.12
C GLY A 128 -5.71 9.83 23.27
N GLY A 129 -6.78 9.15 22.85
CA GLY A 129 -7.91 9.80 22.16
C GLY A 129 -7.58 10.38 20.78
N LEU A 130 -7.78 11.69 20.58
CA LEU A 130 -7.75 12.38 19.27
C LEU A 130 -6.43 12.18 18.49
N GLU A 131 -5.30 12.02 19.18
CA GLU A 131 -3.98 11.83 18.55
C GLU A 131 -3.78 10.42 17.97
N ALA A 132 -4.63 9.44 18.33
CA ALA A 132 -4.55 8.08 17.79
C ALA A 132 -4.79 8.04 16.27
N GLN A 133 -5.53 9.01 15.71
CA GLN A 133 -5.68 9.14 14.26
C GLN A 133 -4.37 9.56 13.58
N GLN A 134 -3.59 10.44 14.22
CA GLN A 134 -2.29 10.85 13.69
C GLN A 134 -1.31 9.68 13.65
N LEU A 135 -1.31 8.83 14.69
CA LEU A 135 -0.51 7.60 14.70
C LEU A 135 -0.88 6.66 13.54
N ARG A 136 -2.18 6.42 13.31
CA ARG A 136 -2.62 5.62 12.14
C ARG A 136 -2.19 6.24 10.82
N ALA A 137 -2.26 7.56 10.70
CA ALA A 137 -1.80 8.26 9.51
C ALA A 137 -0.27 8.15 9.34
N ALA A 138 0.50 8.14 10.42
CA ALA A 138 1.95 7.93 10.41
C ALA A 138 2.32 6.52 9.95
N ALA A 139 1.61 5.49 10.42
CA ALA A 139 1.81 4.11 9.96
C ALA A 139 1.63 3.96 8.43
N ASN A 140 0.64 4.65 7.88
CA ASN A 140 0.25 4.51 6.47
C ASN A 140 1.02 5.43 5.51
N ALA A 141 1.53 6.56 6.00
CA ALA A 141 2.14 7.58 5.16
C ALA A 141 3.36 7.10 4.36
N PRO A 142 4.27 6.26 4.91
CA PRO A 142 5.36 5.68 4.13
C PRO A 142 4.87 4.80 2.99
N ILE A 143 3.79 4.03 3.18
CA ILE A 143 3.24 3.12 2.16
C ILE A 143 2.64 3.93 1.01
N GLN A 144 1.64 4.77 1.31
CA GLN A 144 0.96 5.59 0.30
C GLN A 144 1.90 6.59 -0.36
N GLY A 145 2.79 7.17 0.43
CA GLY A 145 3.80 8.09 -0.06
C GLY A 145 4.76 7.38 -1.02
N SER A 146 5.23 6.18 -0.69
CA SER A 146 6.12 5.43 -1.58
C SER A 146 5.43 5.07 -2.90
N SER A 147 4.16 4.67 -2.88
CA SER A 147 3.38 4.48 -4.13
C SER A 147 3.31 5.76 -4.97
N ALA A 148 3.10 6.91 -4.31
CA ALA A 148 3.09 8.22 -4.99
C ALA A 148 4.48 8.63 -5.53
N ASP A 149 5.57 8.18 -4.91
CA ASP A 149 6.92 8.40 -5.41
C ASP A 149 7.19 7.57 -6.66
N ILE A 150 6.83 6.29 -6.61
CA ILE A 150 7.03 5.33 -7.70
C ILE A 150 6.29 5.79 -8.95
N ILE A 151 5.00 6.13 -8.83
CA ILE A 151 4.20 6.54 -10.00
C ILE A 151 4.73 7.84 -10.62
N LYS A 152 5.20 8.79 -9.80
CA LYS A 152 5.79 10.04 -10.32
C LYS A 152 7.10 9.78 -11.05
N LEU A 153 7.94 8.89 -10.53
CA LEU A 153 9.16 8.50 -11.19
C LEU A 153 8.89 7.76 -12.52
N ALA A 154 7.87 6.90 -12.54
CA ALA A 154 7.39 6.25 -13.76
C ALA A 154 6.91 7.27 -14.79
N MET A 155 6.11 8.28 -14.38
CA MET A 155 5.65 9.35 -15.27
C MET A 155 6.80 10.15 -15.89
N VAL A 156 7.81 10.52 -15.08
CA VAL A 156 8.98 11.27 -15.57
C VAL A 156 9.76 10.44 -16.59
N ARG A 157 10.00 9.16 -16.30
CA ARG A 157 10.68 8.24 -17.23
C ARG A 157 9.89 8.07 -18.53
N LEU A 158 8.60 7.76 -18.41
CA LEU A 158 7.69 7.62 -19.54
C LEU A 158 7.66 8.87 -20.42
N HIS A 159 7.64 10.06 -19.82
CA HIS A 159 7.69 11.32 -20.56
C HIS A 159 8.96 11.44 -21.42
N HIS A 160 10.13 11.14 -20.85
CA HIS A 160 11.39 11.17 -21.56
C HIS A 160 11.47 10.11 -22.66
N GLU A 161 11.06 8.87 -22.37
CA GLU A 161 11.11 7.74 -23.31
C GLU A 161 10.15 7.94 -24.48
N LEU A 162 8.92 8.43 -24.23
CA LEU A 162 7.99 8.79 -25.31
C LEU A 162 8.57 9.91 -26.19
N GLY A 163 9.13 10.95 -25.58
CA GLY A 163 9.76 12.05 -26.32
C GLY A 163 10.93 11.61 -27.21
N ALA A 164 11.74 10.65 -26.74
CA ALA A 164 12.89 10.13 -27.48
C ALA A 164 12.49 9.10 -28.55
N SER A 165 11.43 8.33 -28.34
CA SER A 165 10.98 7.28 -29.27
C SER A 165 10.30 7.83 -30.53
N GLY A 166 9.74 9.05 -30.46
CA GLY A 166 8.94 9.62 -31.55
C GLY A 166 7.62 8.89 -31.79
N LEU A 167 7.21 7.99 -30.89
CA LEU A 167 5.95 7.28 -31.00
C LEU A 167 4.77 8.26 -30.91
N PRO A 168 3.72 8.09 -31.73
CA PRO A 168 2.54 8.96 -31.72
C PRO A 168 1.64 8.65 -30.52
N ALA A 169 2.12 8.95 -29.31
CA ALA A 169 1.40 8.72 -28.07
C ALA A 169 1.63 9.85 -27.05
N ARG A 170 0.65 10.04 -26.17
CA ARG A 170 0.68 11.06 -25.11
C ARG A 170 0.08 10.52 -23.81
N LEU A 171 0.71 10.85 -22.69
CA LEU A 171 0.13 10.67 -21.36
C LEU A 171 -0.97 11.72 -21.15
N LEU A 172 -2.19 11.29 -20.85
CA LEU A 172 -3.35 12.14 -20.64
C LEU A 172 -3.66 12.36 -19.16
N LEU A 173 -3.81 11.26 -18.42
CA LEU A 173 -4.26 11.30 -17.03
C LEU A 173 -3.39 10.38 -16.18
N GLN A 174 -3.31 10.72 -14.90
CA GLN A 174 -2.88 9.81 -13.85
C GLN A 174 -4.01 9.73 -12.81
N VAL A 175 -4.43 8.52 -12.49
CA VAL A 175 -5.54 8.26 -11.55
C VAL A 175 -5.14 7.12 -10.63
N HIS A 176 -4.90 7.43 -9.35
CA HIS A 176 -4.37 6.47 -8.37
C HIS A 176 -3.03 5.85 -8.82
N ASP A 177 -3.02 4.58 -9.19
CA ASP A 177 -1.88 3.80 -9.67
C ASP A 177 -1.90 3.60 -11.20
N GLU A 178 -2.86 4.20 -11.90
CA GLU A 178 -3.08 4.07 -13.33
C GLU A 178 -2.58 5.29 -14.11
N LEU A 179 -1.94 5.03 -15.26
CA LEU A 179 -1.60 6.02 -16.27
C LEU A 179 -2.47 5.80 -17.51
N VAL A 180 -3.21 6.82 -17.93
CA VAL A 180 -4.07 6.77 -19.11
C VAL A 180 -3.38 7.50 -20.24
N LEU A 181 -3.14 6.79 -21.34
CA LEU A 181 -2.50 7.32 -22.54
C LEU A 181 -3.47 7.32 -23.71
N GLU A 182 -3.19 8.17 -24.68
CA GLU A 182 -3.73 8.08 -26.03
C GLU A 182 -2.58 7.79 -27.00
N ALA A 183 -2.80 6.88 -27.93
CA ALA A 183 -1.81 6.46 -28.91
C ALA A 183 -2.49 6.19 -30.25
N ALA A 184 -1.77 6.40 -31.36
CA ALA A 184 -2.24 5.99 -32.67
C ALA A 184 -2.38 4.44 -32.72
N PRO A 185 -3.43 3.90 -33.37
CA PRO A 185 -3.68 2.45 -33.43
C PRO A 185 -2.47 1.63 -33.89
N GLU A 186 -1.72 2.14 -34.86
CA GLU A 186 -0.51 1.52 -35.42
C GLU A 186 0.68 1.49 -34.45
N ALA A 187 0.65 2.28 -33.37
CA ALA A 187 1.70 2.37 -32.38
C ALA A 187 1.34 1.70 -31.03
N LEU A 188 0.18 1.04 -30.93
CA LEU A 188 -0.31 0.48 -29.66
C LEU A 188 0.68 -0.51 -29.03
N GLU A 189 1.21 -1.45 -29.80
CA GLU A 189 2.14 -2.46 -29.30
C GLU A 189 3.46 -1.85 -28.78
N PRO A 190 4.20 -1.03 -29.56
CA PRO A 190 5.44 -0.42 -29.06
C PRO A 190 5.19 0.56 -27.89
N VAL A 191 4.07 1.30 -27.89
CA VAL A 191 3.71 2.18 -26.77
C VAL A 191 3.43 1.37 -25.51
N THR A 192 2.70 0.26 -25.62
CA THR A 192 2.40 -0.62 -24.48
C THR A 192 3.67 -1.20 -23.87
N ALA A 193 4.60 -1.67 -24.71
CA ALA A 193 5.88 -2.20 -24.25
C ALA A 193 6.71 -1.13 -23.52
N LEU A 194 6.78 0.09 -24.06
CA LEU A 194 7.48 1.22 -23.46
C LEU A 194 6.86 1.63 -22.12
N VAL A 195 5.53 1.75 -22.04
CA VAL A 195 4.81 2.06 -20.80
C VAL A 195 5.11 1.03 -19.72
N LYS A 196 5.01 -0.26 -20.08
CA LYS A 196 5.28 -1.36 -19.15
C LYS A 196 6.72 -1.30 -18.63
N GLN A 197 7.70 -1.13 -19.51
CA GLN A 197 9.11 -1.01 -19.14
C GLN A 197 9.35 0.20 -18.21
N ALA A 198 8.79 1.37 -18.54
CA ALA A 198 8.97 2.59 -17.75
C ALA A 198 8.38 2.46 -16.34
N MET A 199 7.20 1.86 -16.23
CA MET A 199 6.46 1.70 -14.97
C MET A 199 7.03 0.57 -14.10
N GLU A 200 7.27 -0.63 -14.65
CA GLU A 200 7.82 -1.76 -13.90
C GLU A 200 9.28 -1.51 -13.48
N GLY A 201 10.03 -0.76 -14.30
CA GLY A 201 11.41 -0.39 -14.01
C GLY A 201 11.57 0.81 -13.08
N ALA A 202 10.49 1.50 -12.69
CA ALA A 202 10.53 2.82 -12.04
C ALA A 202 11.42 2.85 -10.78
N VAL A 203 11.37 1.80 -9.96
CA VAL A 203 12.24 1.62 -8.79
C VAL A 203 12.65 0.16 -8.66
N GLN A 204 13.80 -0.10 -8.05
CA GLN A 204 14.21 -1.45 -7.69
C GLN A 204 13.67 -1.80 -6.30
N LEU A 205 12.87 -2.87 -6.22
CA LEU A 205 12.32 -3.41 -4.98
C LEU A 205 12.70 -4.89 -4.85
N ASP A 206 12.57 -5.45 -3.64
CA ASP A 206 12.79 -6.89 -3.39
C ASP A 206 11.74 -7.79 -4.07
N VAL A 207 10.63 -7.20 -4.51
CA VAL A 207 9.50 -7.81 -5.22
C VAL A 207 9.28 -7.08 -6.56
N PRO A 208 8.86 -7.77 -7.63
CA PRO A 208 8.63 -7.13 -8.92
C PRO A 208 7.45 -6.15 -8.84
N LEU A 209 7.61 -4.97 -9.46
CA LEU A 209 6.47 -4.13 -9.84
C LEU A 209 5.85 -4.74 -11.10
N VAL A 210 4.53 -4.92 -11.09
CA VAL A 210 3.79 -5.52 -12.20
C VAL A 210 2.79 -4.50 -12.72
N VAL A 211 2.73 -4.36 -14.04
CA VAL A 211 1.80 -3.46 -14.72
C VAL A 211 0.85 -4.27 -15.59
N GLU A 212 -0.44 -4.10 -15.34
CA GLU A 212 -1.50 -4.58 -16.21
C GLU A 212 -1.82 -3.50 -17.26
N THR A 213 -2.02 -3.92 -18.51
CA THR A 213 -2.25 -3.02 -19.64
C THR A 213 -3.51 -3.42 -20.38
N GLY A 214 -4.35 -2.45 -20.73
CA GLY A 214 -5.49 -2.62 -21.61
C GLY A 214 -5.58 -1.47 -22.62
N ALA A 215 -6.22 -1.71 -23.75
CA ALA A 215 -6.39 -0.73 -24.83
C ALA A 215 -7.79 -0.83 -25.42
N GLY A 216 -8.37 0.32 -25.75
CA GLY A 216 -9.72 0.39 -26.30
C GLY A 216 -10.07 1.79 -26.80
N PRO A 217 -11.22 1.94 -27.48
CA PRO A 217 -11.66 3.22 -28.05
C PRO A 217 -12.07 4.26 -26.99
N ASN A 218 -12.19 3.84 -25.73
CA ASN A 218 -12.48 4.69 -24.59
C ASN A 218 -11.92 4.04 -23.31
N TRP A 219 -11.87 4.81 -22.23
CA TRP A 219 -11.27 4.38 -20.97
C TRP A 219 -11.93 3.11 -20.38
N MET A 220 -13.26 2.97 -20.48
CA MET A 220 -13.96 1.78 -19.97
C MET A 220 -13.59 0.51 -20.74
N ALA A 221 -13.38 0.60 -22.05
CA ALA A 221 -12.95 -0.53 -22.87
C ALA A 221 -11.47 -0.89 -22.70
N ALA A 222 -10.67 0.00 -22.11
CA ALA A 222 -9.25 -0.21 -21.82
C ALA A 222 -8.99 -0.72 -20.39
N LYS A 223 -10.04 -0.81 -19.55
CA LYS A 223 -9.99 -1.30 -18.17
C LYS A 223 -10.01 -2.82 -18.07
#